data_AF-A0A5C9C2U5-F1
#
_entry.id   AF-A0A5C9C2U5-F1
#
_cell.length_a   1.000
_cell.length_b   1.000
_cell.length_c   1.000
_cell.angle_alpha   90.00
_cell.angle_beta   90.00
_cell.angle_gamma   90.00
#
_symmetry.space_group_name_H-M   'P 1'
#
loop_
_entity.id
_entity.type
_entity.pdbx_description
1 polymer ?
#
loop_
_entity_poly.entity_id
_entity_poly.type
_entity_poly.pdbx_seq_one_letter_code
_entity_poly.pdbx_strand_id
1 'polypeptide(L)'
;MRYAVGIIITVLVGRYAIVALNRYLEKQKQAEAMPDVERRKELSYDTALARLAKKVCPGCERPVDLTNTAIDYCPHCGICLFDRCGQCKERKSAFARFCHACGAMAQGGAG
;
A
#
# COMPACT_ATOMS: atom_id res chain seq x y z
N MET A 1 -37.52 -38.93 28.36
CA MET A 1 -37.83 -37.49 28.31
C MET A 1 -36.69 -36.56 28.80
N ARG A 2 -35.79 -37.02 29.68
CA ARG A 2 -34.72 -36.20 30.29
C ARG A 2 -33.57 -35.85 29.32
N TYR A 3 -33.25 -36.75 28.40
CA TYR A 3 -32.18 -36.57 27.40
C TYR A 3 -32.54 -35.57 26.29
N ALA A 4 -33.82 -35.50 25.92
CA ALA A 4 -34.30 -34.56 24.91
C ALA A 4 -34.12 -33.09 25.37
N VAL A 5 -34.34 -32.83 26.65
CA VAL A 5 -34.14 -31.51 27.26
C VAL A 5 -32.67 -31.11 27.20
N GLY A 6 -31.76 -32.02 27.54
CA GLY A 6 -30.31 -31.77 27.44
C GLY A 6 -29.86 -31.46 26.01
N ILE A 7 -30.37 -32.20 25.01
CA ILE A 7 -30.04 -31.96 23.60
C ILE A 7 -30.54 -30.59 23.14
N ILE A 8 -31.78 -30.22 23.50
CA ILE A 8 -32.35 -28.91 23.14
C ILE A 8 -31.52 -27.78 23.76
N ILE A 9 -31.16 -27.89 25.04
CA ILE A 9 -30.35 -26.87 25.73
C ILE A 9 -28.99 -26.71 25.06
N THR A 10 -28.28 -27.81 24.77
CA THR A 10 -26.95 -27.76 24.15
C THR A 10 -27.01 -27.14 22.74
N VAL A 11 -28.03 -27.46 21.95
CA VAL A 11 -28.21 -26.88 20.60
C VAL A 11 -28.50 -25.38 20.68
N LEU A 12 -29.34 -24.96 21.64
CA LEU A 12 -29.64 -23.54 21.83
C LEU A 12 -28.39 -22.76 22.27
N VAL A 13 -27.64 -23.27 23.25
CA VAL A 13 -26.39 -22.64 23.71
C VAL A 13 -25.35 -22.57 22.60
N GLY A 14 -25.16 -23.66 21.85
CA GLY A 14 -24.23 -23.68 20.71
C GLY A 14 -24.60 -22.66 19.63
N ARG A 15 -25.89 -22.53 19.29
CA ARG A 15 -26.34 -21.57 18.29
C ARG A 15 -26.15 -20.12 18.74
N TYR A 16 -26.42 -19.82 20.01
CA TYR A 16 -26.17 -18.49 20.57
C TYR A 16 -24.69 -18.13 20.57
N ALA A 17 -23.80 -19.07 20.92
CA ALA A 17 -22.36 -18.86 20.91
C ALA A 17 -21.83 -18.53 19.50
N ILE A 18 -22.29 -19.26 18.47
CA ILE A 18 -21.87 -19.03 17.08
C ILE A 18 -22.34 -17.66 16.58
N VAL A 19 -23.57 -17.24 16.88
CA VAL A 19 -24.10 -15.94 16.45
C VAL A 19 -23.38 -14.78 17.13
N ALA A 20 -23.07 -14.91 18.43
CA ALA A 20 -22.31 -13.90 19.15
C ALA A 20 -20.87 -13.78 18.60
N LEU A 21 -20.22 -14.93 18.32
CA LEU A 21 -18.88 -14.95 17.76
C LEU A 21 -18.84 -14.36 16.34
N ASN A 22 -19.82 -14.66 15.50
CA ASN A 22 -19.92 -14.07 14.16
C ASN A 22 -20.10 -12.55 14.20
N ARG A 23 -20.98 -12.01 15.06
CA ARG A 23 -21.13 -10.56 15.22
C ARG A 23 -19.85 -9.90 15.76
N TYR A 24 -19.11 -10.60 16.61
CA TYR A 24 -17.84 -10.13 17.13
C TYR A 24 -16.74 -10.14 16.05
N LEU A 25 -16.68 -11.19 15.22
CA LEU A 25 -15.79 -11.27 14.05
C LEU A 25 -16.14 -10.24 12.97
N GLU A 26 -17.43 -9.94 12.76
CA GLU A 26 -17.86 -8.89 11.84
C GLU A 26 -17.42 -7.49 12.34
N LYS A 27 -17.55 -7.22 13.64
CA LYS A 27 -17.07 -5.98 14.24
C LYS A 27 -15.54 -5.89 14.25
N GLN A 28 -14.83 -6.99 14.50
CA GLN A 28 -13.37 -7.04 14.36
C GLN A 28 -12.96 -6.82 12.92
N LYS A 29 -13.56 -7.51 11.93
CA LYS A 29 -13.28 -7.30 10.51
C LYS A 29 -13.52 -5.87 10.06
N GLN A 30 -14.54 -5.19 10.57
CA GLN A 30 -14.78 -3.76 10.27
C GLN A 30 -13.71 -2.85 10.87
N ALA A 31 -13.18 -3.18 12.06
CA ALA A 31 -12.08 -2.45 12.68
C ALA A 31 -10.70 -2.78 12.09
N GLU A 32 -10.49 -4.02 11.62
CA GLU A 32 -9.25 -4.52 11.01
C GLU A 32 -9.16 -4.21 9.51
N ALA A 33 -10.29 -3.91 8.84
CA ALA A 33 -10.28 -3.46 7.45
C ALA A 33 -9.74 -2.04 7.26
N MET A 34 -9.41 -1.31 8.34
CA MET A 34 -9.06 0.12 8.29
C MET A 34 -7.66 0.55 8.76
N PRO A 35 -6.65 -0.33 8.97
CA PRO A 35 -5.28 0.19 9.04
C PRO A 35 -4.19 -0.61 8.31
N ASP A 36 -4.50 -1.70 7.58
CA ASP A 36 -3.44 -2.51 6.92
C ASP A 36 -3.31 -2.27 5.41
N VAL A 37 -4.41 -1.96 4.70
CA VAL A 37 -4.35 -1.69 3.25
C VAL A 37 -3.78 -0.29 2.96
N GLU A 38 -4.05 0.68 3.83
CA GLU A 38 -3.50 2.04 3.75
C GLU A 38 -2.01 2.06 4.16
N ARG A 39 -1.63 1.25 5.16
CA ARG A 39 -0.24 1.13 5.65
C ARG A 39 0.67 0.37 4.69
N ARG A 40 0.17 -0.63 3.95
CA ARG A 40 0.97 -1.36 2.94
C ARG A 40 1.27 -0.55 1.67
N LYS A 41 0.53 0.52 1.39
CA LYS A 41 0.81 1.40 0.23
C LYS A 41 1.78 2.53 0.54
N GLU A 42 1.93 2.95 1.78
CA GLU A 42 2.99 3.88 2.19
C GLU A 42 4.38 3.20 2.20
N LEU A 43 4.45 1.91 2.54
CA LEU A 43 5.72 1.20 2.64
C LEU A 43 6.44 1.00 1.29
N SER A 44 5.74 0.99 0.14
CA SER A 44 6.39 0.86 -1.18
C SER A 44 6.94 2.18 -1.72
N TYR A 45 6.30 3.30 -1.37
CA TYR A 45 6.75 4.66 -1.72
C TYR A 45 8.07 5.00 -1.05
N ASP A 46 8.14 4.81 0.27
CA ASP A 46 9.34 5.10 1.05
C ASP A 46 10.52 4.24 0.61
N THR A 47 10.26 2.99 0.24
CA THR A 47 11.30 2.08 -0.24
C THR A 47 11.87 2.54 -1.59
N ALA A 48 11.02 2.99 -2.52
CA ALA A 48 11.48 3.53 -3.80
C ALA A 48 12.28 4.83 -3.60
N LEU A 49 11.80 5.74 -2.76
CA LEU A 49 12.47 7.00 -2.45
C LEU A 49 13.81 6.77 -1.72
N ALA A 50 13.86 5.82 -0.79
CA ALA A 50 15.08 5.45 -0.08
C ALA A 50 16.13 4.80 -0.99
N ARG A 51 15.70 3.97 -1.96
CA ARG A 51 16.58 3.38 -2.98
C ARG A 51 17.13 4.46 -3.92
N LEU A 52 16.29 5.38 -4.36
CA LEU A 52 16.70 6.56 -5.12
C LEU A 52 17.69 7.42 -4.30
N ALA A 53 17.44 7.68 -3.01
CA ALA A 53 18.38 8.41 -2.16
C ALA A 53 19.77 7.74 -2.09
N LYS A 54 19.84 6.41 -2.20
CA LYS A 54 21.08 5.62 -2.25
C LYS A 54 21.66 5.48 -3.66
N LYS A 55 21.13 6.17 -4.67
CA LYS A 55 21.54 6.06 -6.09
C LYS A 55 21.34 4.66 -6.68
N VAL A 56 20.29 3.95 -6.25
CA VAL A 56 19.94 2.61 -6.73
C VAL A 56 18.59 2.64 -7.44
N CYS A 57 18.52 2.02 -8.61
CA CYS A 57 17.28 1.87 -9.37
C CYS A 57 16.27 0.98 -8.62
N PRO A 58 15.02 1.43 -8.38
CA PRO A 58 14.02 0.62 -7.70
C PRO A 58 13.62 -0.66 -8.45
N GLY A 59 13.75 -0.69 -9.78
CA GLY A 59 13.33 -1.81 -10.63
C GLY A 59 14.39 -2.91 -10.77
N CYS A 60 15.61 -2.57 -11.19
CA CYS A 60 16.68 -3.54 -11.44
C CYS A 60 17.73 -3.62 -10.33
N GLU A 61 17.59 -2.81 -9.27
CA GLU A 61 18.48 -2.78 -8.10
C GLU A 61 19.96 -2.52 -8.44
N ARG A 62 20.24 -1.96 -9.62
CA ARG A 62 21.57 -1.53 -10.05
C ARG A 62 21.85 -0.07 -9.68
N PRO A 63 23.11 0.30 -9.43
CA PRO A 63 23.49 1.68 -9.22
C PRO A 63 23.19 2.49 -10.48
N VAL A 64 22.67 3.71 -10.28
CA VAL A 64 22.36 4.65 -11.35
C VAL A 64 22.85 6.03 -10.94
N ASP A 65 23.42 6.78 -11.90
CA ASP A 65 23.88 8.13 -11.63
C ASP A 65 22.71 9.12 -11.63
N LEU A 66 22.19 9.43 -10.44
CA LEU A 66 21.11 10.40 -10.25
C LEU A 66 21.61 11.85 -10.19
N THR A 67 22.93 12.08 -10.26
CA THR A 67 23.49 13.45 -10.27
C THR A 67 23.37 14.09 -11.65
N ASN A 68 23.27 13.28 -12.69
CA ASN A 68 23.04 13.74 -14.05
C ASN A 68 21.55 14.01 -14.28
N THR A 69 21.18 15.28 -14.37
CA THR A 69 19.80 15.74 -14.59
C THR A 69 19.23 15.36 -15.95
N ALA A 70 20.03 14.83 -16.88
CA ALA A 70 19.58 14.31 -18.16
C ALA A 70 19.07 12.86 -18.10
N ILE A 71 19.33 12.14 -16.99
CA ILE A 71 18.94 10.72 -16.85
C ILE A 71 17.56 10.63 -16.19
N ASP A 72 16.52 10.59 -17.01
CA ASP A 72 15.13 10.42 -16.56
C ASP A 72 14.68 8.95 -16.56
N TYR A 73 15.40 8.08 -17.28
CA TYR A 73 15.11 6.65 -17.37
C TYR A 73 16.33 5.81 -16.97
N CYS A 74 16.09 4.65 -16.37
CA CYS A 74 17.17 3.73 -16.04
C CYS A 74 17.76 3.09 -17.32
N PRO A 75 19.07 3.22 -17.59
CA PRO A 75 19.69 2.64 -18.80
C PRO A 75 19.74 1.10 -18.79
N HIS A 76 19.45 0.46 -17.66
CA HIS A 76 19.51 -1.00 -17.53
C HIS A 76 18.16 -1.70 -17.75
N CYS A 77 17.05 -1.05 -17.40
CA CYS A 77 15.72 -1.67 -17.41
C CYS A 77 14.61 -0.75 -17.94
N GLY A 78 14.92 0.50 -18.29
CA GLY A 78 13.97 1.40 -18.96
C GLY A 78 12.88 2.01 -18.09
N ILE A 79 12.91 1.82 -16.76
CA ILE A 79 11.91 2.43 -15.86
C ILE A 79 12.12 3.94 -15.82
N CYS A 80 11.02 4.70 -15.78
CA CYS A 80 11.06 6.14 -15.54
C CYS A 80 11.45 6.40 -14.07
N LEU A 81 12.60 7.04 -13.87
CA LEU A 81 13.11 7.43 -12.55
C LEU A 81 12.60 8.83 -12.16
N PHE A 82 12.56 9.74 -13.14
CA PHE A 82 12.13 11.11 -12.97
C PHE A 82 11.20 11.54 -14.10
N ASP A 83 10.15 12.25 -13.72
CA ASP A 83 9.18 12.86 -14.62
C ASP A 83 9.09 14.36 -14.31
N ARG A 84 8.31 15.09 -15.10
CA ARG A 84 8.02 16.51 -14.85
C ARG A 84 6.61 16.67 -14.35
N CYS A 85 6.42 17.55 -13.38
CA CYS A 85 5.08 17.88 -12.91
C CYS A 85 4.26 18.53 -14.02
N GLY A 86 3.06 18.03 -14.31
CA GLY A 86 2.16 18.65 -15.29
C GLY A 86 1.73 20.08 -14.93
N GLN A 87 1.82 20.48 -13.65
CA GLN A 87 1.36 21.77 -13.16
C GLN A 87 2.46 22.85 -13.11
N CYS A 88 3.63 22.53 -12.55
CA CYS A 88 4.75 23.49 -12.45
C CYS A 88 5.96 23.15 -13.34
N LYS A 89 5.93 22.02 -14.06
CA LYS A 89 7.02 21.51 -14.93
C LYS A 89 8.34 21.17 -14.23
N GLU A 90 8.38 21.26 -12.90
CA GLU A 90 9.53 20.86 -12.08
C GLU A 90 9.83 19.36 -12.23
N ARG A 91 11.12 19.01 -12.24
CA ARG A 91 11.56 17.62 -12.37
C ARG A 91 11.44 16.91 -11.03
N LYS A 92 10.51 15.96 -10.89
CA LYS A 92 10.28 15.18 -9.68
C LYS A 92 10.60 13.70 -9.91
N SER A 93 10.70 12.91 -8.84
CA SER A 93 10.77 11.46 -9.01
C SER A 93 9.43 10.94 -9.54
N ALA A 94 9.48 10.00 -10.48
CA ALA A 94 8.28 9.38 -11.04
C ALA A 94 7.46 8.63 -9.96
N PHE A 95 8.15 8.22 -8.88
CA PHE A 95 7.57 7.56 -7.72
C PHE A 95 6.95 8.52 -6.69
N ALA A 96 7.18 9.85 -6.80
CA ALA A 96 6.61 10.84 -5.89
C ALA A 96 5.09 10.92 -6.00
N ARG A 97 4.38 10.76 -4.86
CA ARG A 97 2.91 10.96 -4.78
C ARG A 97 2.51 12.42 -5.01
N PHE A 98 3.38 13.36 -4.64
CA PHE A 98 3.15 14.79 -4.77
C PHE A 98 4.40 15.47 -5.35
N CYS A 99 4.21 16.57 -6.08
CA CYS A 99 5.31 17.40 -6.51
C CYS A 99 5.96 18.10 -5.31
N HIS A 100 7.27 17.96 -5.15
CA HIS A 100 8.01 18.61 -4.05
C HIS A 100 8.08 20.15 -4.17
N ALA A 101 7.81 20.71 -5.35
CA ALA A 101 7.83 22.16 -5.56
C ALA A 101 6.48 22.84 -5.38
N CYS A 102 5.38 22.25 -5.87
CA CYS A 102 4.05 22.88 -5.83
C CYS A 102 2.97 22.10 -5.06
N GLY A 103 3.27 20.90 -4.56
CA GLY A 103 2.32 20.07 -3.82
C GLY A 103 1.24 19.38 -4.69
N ALA A 104 1.24 19.59 -6.01
CA ALA A 104 0.28 18.96 -6.91
C ALA A 104 0.40 17.42 -6.84
N MET A 105 -0.75 16.74 -6.83
CA MET A 105 -0.80 15.29 -6.89
C MET A 105 -0.17 14.78 -8.19
N ALA A 106 0.70 13.77 -8.07
CA ALA A 106 1.20 13.07 -9.24
C ALA A 106 0.05 12.32 -9.89
N GLN A 107 -0.33 12.73 -11.10
CA GLN A 107 -1.21 11.94 -11.95
C GLN A 107 -0.40 10.72 -12.37
N GLY A 108 -0.76 9.57 -11.80
CA GLY A 108 0.10 8.39 -11.71
C GLY A 108 0.80 8.05 -13.02
N GLY A 109 2.13 7.99 -12.98
CA GLY A 109 2.89 7.09 -13.82
C GLY A 109 2.56 5.67 -13.37
N ALA A 110 1.45 5.13 -13.90
CA ALA A 110 1.13 3.72 -13.81
C ALA A 110 2.20 2.94 -14.58
N GLY A 111 2.59 1.80 -14.00
CA GLY A 111 3.69 0.95 -14.45
C GLY A 111 3.55 0.39 -15.85
#